data_AF-A0A5K0ZEW9-F1
#
_entry.id   AF-A0A5K0ZEW9-F1
#
_cell.length_a   1.000
_cell.length_b   1.000
_cell.length_c   1.000
_cell.angle_alpha   90.00
_cell.angle_beta   90.00
_cell.angle_gamma   90.00
#
_symmetry.space_group_name_H-M   'P 1'
#
loop_
_entity.id
_entity.type
_entity.pdbx_description
1 polymer ?
#
loop_
_entity_poly.entity_id
_entity_poly.type
_entity_poly.pdbx_seq_one_letter_code
_entity_poly.pdbx_strand_id
1 'polypeptide(L)'
;VITRINYGQDVSISGLAGAVSLAGSGGGLWSVEGGNWQLAAGLINNTNASLHLHEEIVSVSNHGDYYELNSTQENSYHCEVALVATPLDE
;
A
#
# COMPACT_ATOMS: atom_id res chain seq x y z
N VAL A 1 -10.69 19.23 17.57
CA VAL A 1 -11.74 19.14 16.52
C VAL A 1 -11.31 18.19 15.41
N ILE A 2 -10.10 18.34 14.86
CA ILE A 2 -9.63 17.53 13.73
C ILE A 2 -9.48 16.02 14.01
N THR A 3 -9.07 15.63 15.23
CA THR A 3 -9.01 14.22 15.65
C THR A 3 -10.35 13.51 15.55
N ARG A 4 -11.44 14.20 15.94
CA ARG A 4 -12.81 13.69 15.84
C ARG A 4 -13.32 13.66 14.40
N ILE A 5 -12.93 14.62 13.56
CA ILE A 5 -13.37 14.68 12.16
C ILE A 5 -12.71 13.58 11.33
N ASN A 6 -11.40 13.41 11.46
CA ASN A 6 -10.65 12.48 10.61
C ASN A 6 -10.65 11.05 11.16
N TYR A 7 -10.78 10.86 12.47
CA TYR A 7 -10.67 9.54 13.11
C TYR A 7 -11.78 9.21 14.10
N GLY A 8 -12.78 10.08 14.31
CA GLY A 8 -13.89 9.81 15.23
C GLY A 8 -13.49 9.72 16.71
N GLN A 9 -12.25 10.06 17.05
CA GLN A 9 -11.68 9.90 18.39
C GLN A 9 -11.55 11.24 19.12
N ASP A 10 -11.58 11.20 20.45
CA ASP A 10 -11.30 12.35 21.28
C ASP A 10 -9.79 12.66 21.34
N VAL A 11 -9.38 13.53 22.27
CA VAL A 11 -7.97 13.95 22.39
C VAL A 11 -7.08 12.93 23.11
N SER A 12 -7.64 11.81 23.56
CA SER A 12 -6.89 10.68 24.14
C SER A 12 -6.34 9.70 23.09
N ILE A 13 -6.56 9.98 21.79
CA ILE A 13 -5.91 9.26 20.67
C ILE A 13 -4.39 9.22 20.81
N SER A 14 -3.74 8.20 20.23
CA SER A 14 -2.28 8.14 20.20
C SER A 14 -1.68 9.42 19.59
N GLY A 15 -0.53 9.85 20.11
CA GLY A 15 0.10 11.11 19.67
C GLY A 15 0.40 11.14 18.17
N LEU A 16 0.80 10.00 17.59
CA LEU A 16 1.04 9.87 16.16
C LEU A 16 -0.26 10.05 15.35
N ALA A 17 -1.32 9.33 15.68
CA ALA A 17 -2.59 9.45 14.95
C ALA A 17 -3.23 10.84 15.17
N GLY A 18 -3.03 11.44 16.34
CA GLY A 18 -3.35 12.85 16.59
C GLY A 18 -2.61 13.81 15.65
N ALA A 19 -1.30 13.62 15.45
CA ALA A 19 -0.53 14.43 14.51
C ALA A 19 -0.96 14.19 13.05
N VAL A 20 -1.16 12.94 12.64
CA VAL A 20 -1.64 12.58 11.29
C VAL A 20 -3.03 13.15 11.04
N SER A 21 -3.88 13.27 12.06
CA SER A 21 -5.18 13.92 11.90
C SER A 21 -5.07 15.36 11.41
N LEU A 22 -3.95 16.05 11.64
CA LEU A 22 -3.71 17.41 11.11
C LEU A 22 -3.30 17.41 9.64
N ALA A 23 -2.91 16.28 9.06
CA ALA A 23 -2.64 16.18 7.63
C ALA A 23 -3.92 16.51 6.85
N GLY A 24 -3.83 17.44 5.89
CA GLY A 24 -5.01 17.93 5.18
C GLY A 24 -5.76 19.09 5.86
N SER A 25 -5.30 19.60 7.00
CA SER A 25 -5.97 20.73 7.69
C SER A 25 -5.51 22.13 7.25
N GLY A 26 -4.43 22.22 6.48
CA GLY A 26 -3.88 23.48 5.95
C GLY A 26 -4.43 23.84 4.56
N GLY A 27 -4.22 25.09 4.12
CA GLY A 27 -4.67 25.57 2.80
C GLY A 27 -3.75 25.24 1.62
N GLY A 28 -2.56 24.68 1.87
CA GLY A 28 -1.54 24.37 0.85
C GLY A 28 -1.69 22.98 0.21
N LEU A 29 -2.90 22.42 0.20
CA LEU A 29 -3.15 21.11 -0.40
C LEU A 29 -3.16 21.23 -1.91
N TRP A 30 -2.67 20.20 -2.57
CA TRP A 30 -2.64 20.08 -4.01
C TRP A 30 -3.05 18.67 -4.40
N SER A 31 -3.51 18.53 -5.63
CA SER A 31 -3.77 17.25 -6.27
C SER A 31 -3.09 17.23 -7.63
N VAL A 32 -2.82 16.03 -8.13
CA VAL A 32 -2.32 15.89 -9.50
C VAL A 32 -3.42 16.28 -10.47
N GLU A 33 -3.10 17.17 -11.41
CA GLU A 33 -4.03 17.53 -12.49
C GLU A 33 -4.38 16.28 -13.31
N GLY A 34 -5.68 15.98 -13.44
CA GLY A 34 -6.16 14.74 -14.06
C GLY A 34 -6.15 13.50 -13.15
N GLY A 35 -5.78 13.65 -11.88
CA GLY A 35 -6.01 12.66 -10.82
C GLY A 35 -4.76 12.00 -10.25
N ASN A 36 -4.79 11.72 -8.94
CA ASN A 36 -3.65 11.15 -8.20
C ASN A 36 -3.23 9.74 -8.64
N TRP A 37 -4.08 9.01 -9.36
CA TRP A 37 -3.78 7.70 -9.93
C TRP A 37 -2.54 7.73 -10.86
N GLN A 38 -2.26 8.89 -11.46
CA GLN A 38 -1.09 9.11 -12.32
C GLN A 38 0.23 8.89 -11.57
N LEU A 39 0.26 9.02 -10.23
CA LEU A 39 1.46 8.71 -9.44
C LEU A 39 1.82 7.22 -9.55
N ALA A 40 0.86 6.35 -9.27
CA ALA A 40 1.08 4.90 -9.33
C ALA A 40 1.35 4.45 -10.77
N ALA A 41 0.55 4.92 -11.74
CA ALA A 41 0.75 4.60 -13.15
C ALA A 41 2.11 5.09 -13.67
N GLY A 42 2.53 6.29 -13.28
CA GLY A 42 3.83 6.85 -13.64
C GLY A 42 4.98 6.02 -13.07
N LEU A 43 4.90 5.62 -11.80
CA LEU A 43 5.90 4.74 -11.19
C LEU A 43 6.01 3.40 -11.92
N ILE A 44 4.88 2.73 -12.17
CA ILE A 44 4.84 1.45 -12.89
C ILE A 44 5.47 1.60 -14.28
N ASN A 45 5.06 2.62 -15.05
CA ASN A 45 5.56 2.86 -16.41
C ASN A 45 7.05 3.24 -16.46
N ASN A 46 7.61 3.82 -15.40
CA ASN A 46 9.04 4.16 -15.32
C ASN A 46 9.88 3.01 -14.74
N THR A 47 9.26 1.95 -14.25
CA THR A 47 9.94 0.72 -13.84
C THR A 47 9.92 -0.30 -14.95
N ASN A 48 10.88 -1.23 -14.95
CA ASN A 48 10.84 -2.41 -15.81
C ASN A 48 10.15 -3.58 -15.08
N ALA A 49 9.09 -3.29 -14.32
CA ALA A 49 8.38 -4.28 -13.51
C ALA A 49 7.25 -4.93 -14.32
N SER A 50 7.07 -6.23 -14.14
CA SER A 50 5.89 -6.95 -14.63
C SER A 50 4.72 -6.71 -13.69
N LEU A 51 3.63 -6.13 -14.19
CA LEU A 51 2.41 -5.92 -13.42
C LEU A 51 1.40 -7.02 -13.71
N HIS A 52 1.04 -7.75 -12.66
CA HIS A 52 0.02 -8.79 -12.68
C HIS A 52 -1.26 -8.26 -12.03
N LEU A 53 -2.29 -8.00 -12.84
CA LEU A 53 -3.60 -7.51 -12.36
C LEU A 53 -4.60 -8.66 -12.26
N HIS A 54 -5.55 -8.54 -11.33
CA HIS A 54 -6.58 -9.57 -11.06
C HIS A 54 -5.96 -10.92 -10.61
N GLU A 55 -4.81 -10.85 -9.95
CA GLU A 55 -4.08 -11.99 -9.43
C GLU A 55 -3.77 -11.70 -7.96
N GLU A 56 -4.05 -12.67 -7.10
CA GLU A 56 -3.79 -12.56 -5.66
C GLU A 56 -2.81 -13.67 -5.26
N ILE A 57 -1.89 -13.35 -4.36
CA ILE A 57 -0.95 -14.34 -3.82
C ILE A 57 -1.64 -15.05 -2.65
N VAL A 58 -1.84 -16.36 -2.79
CA VAL A 58 -2.53 -17.20 -1.78
C VAL A 58 -1.57 -17.79 -0.76
N SER A 59 -0.30 -17.97 -1.13
CA SER A 59 0.71 -18.48 -0.21
C SER A 59 2.10 -18.02 -0.58
N VAL A 60 2.92 -17.85 0.45
CA VAL A 60 4.35 -17.57 0.34
C VAL A 60 5.09 -18.65 1.11
N SER A 61 5.92 -19.41 0.43
CA SER A 61 6.72 -20.51 1.01
C SER A 61 8.20 -20.17 0.94
N ASN A 62 8.93 -20.39 2.04
CA ASN A 62 10.38 -20.17 2.10
C ASN A 62 11.12 -21.50 1.90
N HIS A 63 11.93 -21.58 0.85
CA HIS A 63 12.72 -22.76 0.50
C HIS A 63 14.21 -22.61 0.87
N GLY A 64 14.57 -21.57 1.63
CA GLY A 64 15.94 -21.27 2.07
C GLY A 64 16.66 -20.33 1.11
N ASP A 65 16.81 -20.75 -0.15
CA ASP A 65 17.52 -19.97 -1.17
C ASP A 65 16.60 -19.03 -1.95
N TYR A 66 15.29 -19.30 -1.93
CA TYR A 66 14.27 -18.50 -2.61
C TYR A 66 12.91 -18.65 -1.91
N TYR A 67 12.02 -17.72 -2.25
CA TYR A 67 10.60 -17.74 -1.93
C TYR A 67 9.79 -18.20 -3.13
N GLU A 68 8.81 -19.05 -2.87
CA GLU A 68 7.80 -19.47 -3.83
C GLU A 68 6.48 -18.78 -3.49
N LEU A 69 5.94 -18.04 -4.46
CA LEU A 69 4.67 -17.34 -4.35
C LEU A 69 3.65 -18.04 -5.24
N ASN A 70 2.60 -18.59 -4.64
CA ASN A 70 1.51 -19.21 -5.40
C ASN A 70 0.35 -18.22 -5.53
N SER A 71 -0.27 -18.18 -6.72
CA SER A 71 -1.37 -17.28 -7.02
C SER A 71 -2.73 -17.97 -7.09
N THR A 72 -3.80 -17.17 -7.06
CA THR A 72 -5.18 -17.60 -7.36
C THR A 72 -5.36 -18.11 -8.80
N GLN A 73 -4.43 -17.80 -9.71
CA GLN A 73 -4.47 -18.23 -11.11
C GLN A 73 -3.63 -19.49 -11.38
N GLU A 74 -3.26 -20.24 -10.34
CA GLU A 74 -2.41 -21.44 -10.41
C GLU A 74 -0.98 -21.16 -10.95
N ASN A 75 -0.55 -19.90 -11.03
CA ASN A 75 0.85 -19.55 -11.28
C ASN A 75 1.69 -19.73 -10.01
N SER A 76 2.94 -20.17 -10.19
CA SER A 76 3.99 -20.17 -9.16
C SER A 76 5.16 -19.30 -9.60
N TYR A 77 5.59 -18.39 -8.72
CA TYR A 77 6.69 -17.47 -8.95
C TYR A 77 7.83 -17.76 -7.98
N HIS A 78 9.05 -17.89 -8.53
CA HIS A 78 10.26 -18.04 -7.73
C HIS A 78 10.97 -16.68 -7.60
N CYS A 79 11.18 -16.23 -6.37
CA CYS A 79 11.80 -14.95 -6.07
C CYS A 79 12.88 -15.11 -5.01
N GLU A 80 14.09 -14.57 -5.22
CA GLU A 80 15.13 -14.55 -4.18
C GLU A 80 14.69 -13.74 -2.95
N VAL A 81 13.92 -12.67 -3.18
CA VAL A 81 13.37 -11.80 -2.14
C VAL A 81 11.90 -11.53 -2.45
N ALA A 82 11.04 -11.62 -1.41
CA ALA A 82 9.63 -11.24 -1.48
C ALA A 82 9.38 -10.04 -0.55
N LEU A 83 8.71 -9.01 -1.08
CA LEU A 83 8.26 -7.84 -0.31
C LEU A 83 6.74 -7.86 -0.20
N VAL A 84 6.23 -8.02 1.03
CA VAL A 84 4.80 -7.99 1.31
C VAL A 84 4.41 -6.57 1.70
N ALA A 85 3.59 -5.93 0.87
CA ALA A 85 3.09 -4.57 1.07
C ALA A 85 1.56 -4.52 1.19
N THR A 86 0.91 -5.69 1.35
CA THR A 86 -0.51 -5.79 1.68
C THR A 86 -0.74 -5.37 3.14
N PRO A 87 -1.96 -4.97 3.51
CA PRO A 87 -2.34 -4.80 4.91
C PRO A 87 -2.07 -6.09 5.71
N LEU A 88 -1.73 -5.93 7.00
CA LEU A 88 -1.37 -7.07 7.86
C LEU A 88 -2.59 -7.89 8.31
N ASP A 89 -3.72 -7.22 8.50
CA ASP A 89 -4.94 -7.79 9.08
C ASP A 89 -6.10 -7.83 8.06
N GLU A 90 -5.87 -8.45 6.89
CA GLU A 90 -6.93 -8.81 5.93
C GLU A 90 -7.30 -10.29 6.01
#